data_AF-A0A058ZWD5-F1
#
_entry.id   AF-A0A058ZWD5-F1
#
_cell.length_a   1.000
_cell.length_b   1.000
_cell.length_c   1.000
_cell.angle_alpha   90.00
_cell.angle_beta   90.00
_cell.angle_gamma   90.00
#
_symmetry.space_group_name_H-M   'P 1'
#
loop_
_entity.id
_entity.type
_entity.pdbx_description
1 polymer ?
#
loop_
_entity_poly.entity_id
_entity_poly.type
_entity_poly.pdbx_seq_one_letter_code
_entity_poly.pdbx_strand_id
1 'polypeptide(L)'
;MIKVEKDPKLSDIRTVDALEIVQTSNKPKPTYLSKILIALLSYGGVPNEFLLDMVENALGDANSVFSRKRAALRARMILSGIPLDETYLQNRLSILMNDEKKSLKGGRIHIPDSYYLMRAADPTGILKSDEVCIILYVLVISSFCA
;
A
#
# COMPACT_ATOMS: atom_id res chain seq x y z
N MET A 1 17.92 -4.19 -21.39
CA MET A 1 18.22 -5.65 -21.40
C MET A 1 17.71 -6.23 -22.70
N ILE A 2 18.62 -6.71 -23.54
CA ILE A 2 18.25 -7.46 -24.75
C ILE A 2 17.95 -8.89 -24.31
N LYS A 3 16.72 -9.37 -24.54
CA LYS A 3 16.34 -10.75 -24.20
C LYS A 3 16.72 -11.72 -25.32
N VAL A 4 16.63 -11.27 -26.57
CA VAL A 4 16.90 -12.05 -27.78
C VAL A 4 17.54 -11.09 -28.78
N GLU A 5 18.60 -11.53 -29.45
CA GLU A 5 19.25 -10.76 -30.50
C GLU A 5 18.38 -10.73 -31.76
N LYS A 6 18.50 -9.64 -32.52
CA LYS A 6 17.79 -9.51 -33.80
C LYS A 6 18.35 -10.53 -34.78
N ASP A 7 17.48 -11.30 -35.42
CA ASP A 7 17.89 -12.24 -36.46
C ASP A 7 18.44 -11.45 -37.68
N PRO A 8 19.72 -11.65 -38.05
CA PRO A 8 20.33 -10.98 -39.19
C PRO A 8 19.65 -11.32 -40.54
N LYS A 9 18.94 -12.45 -40.62
CA LYS A 9 18.30 -12.95 -41.86
C LYS A 9 16.88 -12.40 -42.06
N LEU A 10 16.30 -11.74 -41.06
CA LEU A 10 14.97 -11.12 -41.14
C LEU A 10 15.09 -9.68 -41.67
N SER A 11 15.18 -9.52 -43.00
CA SER A 11 15.21 -8.21 -43.68
C SER A 11 13.84 -7.66 -44.07
N ASP A 12 12.80 -8.50 -44.15
CA ASP A 12 11.50 -8.15 -44.75
C ASP A 12 10.46 -7.60 -43.76
N ILE A 13 10.70 -7.70 -42.45
CA ILE A 13 9.80 -7.16 -41.43
C ILE A 13 10.33 -5.79 -40.98
N ARG A 14 9.57 -4.73 -41.27
CA ARG A 14 9.82 -3.38 -40.75
C ARG A 14 9.64 -3.38 -39.23
N THR A 15 10.75 -3.58 -38.53
CA THR A 15 10.85 -3.35 -37.09
C THR A 15 11.11 -1.86 -36.87
N VAL A 16 10.32 -1.23 -36.01
CA VAL A 16 10.51 0.17 -35.60
C VAL A 16 11.17 0.16 -34.23
N ASP A 17 12.25 0.92 -34.08
CA ASP A 17 12.90 1.13 -32.79
C ASP A 17 12.03 2.07 -31.95
N ALA A 18 11.00 1.51 -31.31
CA ALA A 18 10.07 2.21 -30.44
C ALA A 18 10.30 1.84 -28.98
N LEU A 19 10.26 2.84 -28.10
CA LEU A 19 10.24 2.62 -26.66
C LEU A 19 8.79 2.48 -26.18
N GLU A 20 8.44 1.31 -25.68
CA GLU A 20 7.13 1.07 -25.06
C GLU A 20 7.23 1.11 -23.54
N ILE A 21 6.43 1.96 -22.91
CA ILE A 21 6.41 2.15 -21.46
C ILE A 21 5.25 1.33 -20.87
N VAL A 22 5.57 0.29 -20.09
CA VAL A 22 4.56 -0.56 -19.44
C VAL A 22 4.02 0.09 -18.16
N GLN A 23 4.88 0.70 -17.35
CA GLN A 23 4.50 1.33 -16.10
C GLN A 23 5.52 2.41 -15.72
N THR A 24 5.06 3.42 -14.99
CA THR A 24 5.88 4.52 -14.45
C THR A 24 5.93 4.50 -12.93
N SER A 25 6.95 5.15 -12.36
CA SER A 25 7.03 5.40 -10.92
C SER A 25 5.96 6.43 -10.53
N ASN A 26 5.04 6.04 -9.65
CA ASN A 26 3.92 6.85 -9.21
C ASN A 26 4.01 7.10 -7.69
N LYS A 27 3.20 8.03 -7.18
CA LYS A 27 3.11 8.28 -5.73
C LYS A 27 2.85 6.97 -4.99
N PRO A 28 3.74 6.56 -4.06
CA PRO A 28 3.60 5.29 -3.40
C PRO A 28 2.38 5.27 -2.49
N LYS A 29 1.69 4.14 -2.49
CA LYS A 29 0.59 3.87 -1.57
C LYS A 29 1.14 3.19 -0.32
N PRO A 30 0.61 3.50 0.87
CA PRO A 30 0.90 2.74 2.07
C PRO A 30 0.66 1.25 1.83
N THR A 31 1.56 0.41 2.34
CA THR A 31 1.44 -1.04 2.25
C THR A 31 1.07 -1.67 3.59
N TYR A 32 0.75 -2.96 3.53
CA TYR A 32 0.40 -3.78 4.66
C TYR A 32 1.35 -4.96 4.69
N LEU A 33 1.82 -5.29 5.88
CA LEU A 33 2.62 -6.46 6.10
C LEU A 33 1.73 -7.70 6.06
N SER A 34 2.19 -8.76 5.38
CA SER A 34 1.45 -10.02 5.22
C SER A 34 1.86 -11.04 6.28
N LYS A 35 1.00 -12.03 6.59
CA LYS A 35 1.37 -13.14 7.50
C LYS A 35 2.65 -13.87 7.08
N ILE A 36 2.86 -14.01 5.78
CA ILE A 36 4.04 -14.66 5.22
C ILE A 36 5.28 -13.85 5.57
N LEU A 37 5.21 -12.51 5.42
CA LEU A 37 6.33 -11.65 5.77
C LEU A 37 6.60 -11.65 7.29
N ILE A 38 5.57 -11.69 8.15
CA ILE A 38 5.74 -11.87 9.61
C ILE A 38 6.53 -13.14 9.90
N ALA A 39 6.12 -14.26 9.29
CA ALA A 39 6.77 -15.55 9.50
C ALA A 39 8.24 -15.52 9.04
N LEU A 40 8.54 -14.89 7.91
CA LEU A 40 9.90 -14.73 7.39
C LEU A 40 10.75 -13.83 8.29
N LEU A 41 10.19 -12.75 8.85
CA LEU A 41 10.90 -11.88 9.79
C LEU A 41 11.22 -12.60 11.10
N SER A 42 10.25 -13.36 11.64
CA SER A 42 10.46 -14.21 12.82
C SER A 42 11.55 -15.25 12.55
N TYR A 43 11.51 -15.92 11.40
CA TYR A 43 12.55 -16.86 10.97
C TYR A 43 13.92 -16.19 10.84
N GLY A 44 13.96 -14.94 10.34
CA GLY A 44 15.16 -14.12 10.23
C GLY A 44 15.71 -13.59 11.55
N GLY A 45 15.11 -13.95 12.69
CA GLY A 45 15.60 -13.59 14.02
C GLY A 45 15.05 -12.26 14.58
N VAL A 46 14.01 -11.68 13.97
CA VAL A 46 13.33 -10.52 14.56
C VAL A 46 12.65 -10.94 15.86
N PRO A 47 12.85 -10.23 16.98
CA PRO A 47 12.23 -10.58 18.26
C PRO A 47 10.71 -10.68 18.18
N ASN A 48 10.16 -11.76 18.74
CA ASN A 48 8.72 -11.98 18.73
C ASN A 48 7.95 -10.88 19.47
N GLU A 49 8.53 -10.31 20.52
CA GLU A 49 7.95 -9.20 21.28
C GLU A 49 7.68 -7.98 20.39
N PHE A 50 8.62 -7.65 19.51
CA PHE A 50 8.47 -6.55 18.54
C PHE A 50 7.36 -6.85 17.53
N LEU A 51 7.28 -8.08 17.03
CA LEU A 51 6.23 -8.48 16.09
C LEU A 51 4.84 -8.48 16.75
N LEU A 52 4.75 -8.87 18.02
CA LEU A 52 3.50 -8.87 18.79
C LEU A 52 3.03 -7.44 19.08
N ASP A 53 3.92 -6.55 19.51
CA ASP A 53 3.62 -5.14 19.72
C ASP A 53 3.11 -4.47 18.42
N MET A 54 3.75 -4.78 17.28
CA MET A 54 3.28 -4.32 15.98
C MET A 54 1.86 -4.79 15.64
N VAL A 55 1.53 -6.05 15.94
CA VAL A 55 0.18 -6.61 15.73
C VAL A 55 -0.85 -5.94 16.66
N GLU A 56 -0.48 -5.72 17.91
CA GLU A 56 -1.33 -5.09 18.93
C GLU A 56 -1.64 -3.63 18.57
N ASN A 57 -0.62 -2.87 18.18
CA ASN A 57 -0.77 -1.48 17.73
C ASN A 57 -1.68 -1.39 16.49
N ALA A 58 -1.49 -2.27 15.50
CA ALA A 58 -2.35 -2.29 14.32
C ALA A 58 -3.82 -2.65 14.65
N LEU A 59 -4.05 -3.51 15.65
CA LEU A 59 -5.39 -3.82 16.14
C LEU A 59 -6.02 -2.60 16.83
N GLY A 60 -5.26 -1.88 17.64
CA GLY A 60 -5.66 -0.62 18.26
C GLY A 60 -6.05 0.44 17.22
N ASP A 61 -5.22 0.62 16.19
CA ASP A 61 -5.48 1.55 15.10
C ASP A 61 -6.71 1.20 14.28
N ALA A 62 -6.91 -0.07 13.94
CA ALA A 62 -8.11 -0.51 13.22
C ALA A 62 -9.38 -0.20 14.02
N ASN A 63 -9.37 -0.43 15.33
CA ASN A 63 -10.48 -0.09 16.22
C ASN A 63 -10.74 1.43 16.28
N SER A 64 -9.69 2.25 16.30
CA SER A 64 -9.81 3.72 16.32
C SER A 64 -10.32 4.28 14.99
N VAL A 65 -9.83 3.76 13.85
CA VAL A 65 -10.27 4.13 12.50
C VAL A 65 -11.73 3.73 12.30
N PHE A 66 -12.10 2.51 12.71
CA PHE A 66 -13.48 2.05 12.67
C PHE A 66 -14.40 2.94 13.49
N SER A 67 -14.01 3.28 14.72
CA SER A 67 -14.79 4.17 15.60
C SER A 67 -15.02 5.53 14.96
N ARG A 68 -14.00 6.11 14.30
CA ARG A 68 -14.10 7.37 13.56
C ARG A 68 -14.98 7.27 12.32
N LYS A 69 -14.81 6.23 11.48
CA LYS A 69 -15.66 5.98 10.29
C LYS A 69 -17.12 5.83 10.70
N ARG A 70 -17.38 5.07 11.78
CA ARG A 70 -18.72 4.90 12.34
C ARG A 70 -19.29 6.22 12.85
N ALA A 71 -18.51 7.01 13.57
CA ALA A 71 -18.93 8.34 14.04
C ALA A 71 -19.28 9.28 12.88
N ALA A 72 -18.45 9.32 11.84
CA ALA A 72 -18.67 10.15 10.65
C ALA A 72 -19.92 9.70 9.86
N LEU A 73 -20.12 8.39 9.68
CA LEU A 73 -21.31 7.86 9.04
C LEU A 73 -22.58 8.19 9.83
N ARG A 74 -22.54 8.00 11.16
CA ARG A 74 -23.64 8.37 12.06
C ARG A 74 -23.97 9.85 11.97
N ALA A 75 -22.97 10.73 11.97
CA ALA A 75 -23.17 12.18 11.84
C ALA A 75 -23.84 12.55 10.51
N ARG A 76 -23.40 11.97 9.38
CA ARG A 76 -24.03 12.18 8.06
C ARG A 76 -25.48 11.71 8.04
N MET A 77 -25.78 10.62 8.73
CA MET A 77 -27.13 10.04 8.76
C MET A 77 -28.09 10.83 9.63
N ILE A 78 -27.63 11.29 10.80
CA ILE A 78 -28.38 12.25 11.63
C ILE A 78 -28.69 13.51 10.81
N LEU A 79 -27.70 14.05 10.09
CA LEU A 79 -27.89 15.22 9.22
C LEU A 79 -28.90 14.96 8.08
N SER A 80 -29.03 13.70 7.64
CA SER A 80 -29.98 13.29 6.59
C SER A 80 -31.35 12.87 7.15
N GLY A 81 -31.58 13.02 8.46
CA GLY A 81 -32.84 12.61 9.11
C GLY A 81 -33.02 11.11 9.27
N ILE A 82 -31.98 10.30 9.06
CA ILE A 82 -32.03 8.84 9.18
C ILE A 82 -31.74 8.47 10.64
N PRO A 83 -32.65 7.74 11.31
CA PRO A 83 -32.48 7.39 12.72
C PRO A 83 -31.42 6.28 12.87
N LEU A 84 -30.73 6.26 14.01
CA LEU A 84 -29.57 5.38 14.21
C LEU A 84 -29.95 3.92 14.49
N ASP A 85 -31.19 3.66 14.88
CA ASP A 85 -31.77 2.34 15.10
C ASP A 85 -32.22 1.66 13.78
N GLU A 86 -32.15 2.38 12.66
CA GLU A 86 -32.47 1.86 11.34
C GLU A 86 -31.69 0.56 11.05
N THR A 87 -32.44 -0.51 10.79
CA THR A 87 -31.87 -1.86 10.65
C THR A 87 -30.91 -1.97 9.47
N TYR A 88 -31.24 -1.31 8.35
CA TYR A 88 -30.38 -1.25 7.18
C TYR A 88 -29.01 -0.62 7.50
N LEU A 89 -29.01 0.44 8.31
CA LEU A 89 -27.79 1.11 8.76
C LEU A 89 -26.93 0.19 9.64
N GLN A 90 -27.51 -0.45 10.64
CA GLN A 90 -26.77 -1.36 11.51
C GLN A 90 -26.16 -2.52 10.72
N ASN A 91 -26.89 -3.04 9.73
CA ASN A 91 -26.37 -4.06 8.82
C ASN A 91 -25.20 -3.54 7.96
N ARG A 92 -25.29 -2.31 7.43
CA ARG A 92 -24.18 -1.71 6.67
C ARG A 92 -22.93 -1.51 7.53
N LEU A 93 -23.09 -1.08 8.78
CA LEU A 93 -21.98 -0.91 9.72
C LEU A 93 -21.34 -2.26 10.09
N SER A 94 -22.15 -3.31 10.27
CA SER A 94 -21.63 -4.65 10.58
C SER A 94 -20.84 -5.25 9.40
N ILE A 95 -21.28 -5.02 8.15
CA ILE A 95 -20.55 -5.44 6.95
C ILE A 95 -19.18 -4.77 6.90
N LEU A 96 -19.12 -3.45 7.09
CA LEU A 96 -17.85 -2.70 7.11
C LEU A 96 -16.90 -3.23 8.19
N MET A 97 -17.43 -3.49 9.39
CA MET A 97 -16.66 -4.09 10.49
C MET A 97 -16.13 -5.47 10.14
N ASN A 98 -16.97 -6.30 9.52
CA ASN A 98 -16.60 -7.66 9.15
C ASN A 98 -15.53 -7.68 8.06
N ASP A 99 -15.57 -6.76 7.10
CA ASP A 99 -14.57 -6.68 6.05
C ASP A 99 -13.21 -6.20 6.57
N GLU A 100 -13.19 -5.25 7.50
CA GLU A 100 -11.96 -4.83 8.21
C GLU A 100 -11.42 -5.97 9.09
N LYS A 101 -12.29 -6.70 9.79
CA LYS A 101 -11.90 -7.88 10.55
C LYS A 101 -11.36 -9.00 9.65
N LYS A 102 -11.94 -9.21 8.46
CA LYS A 102 -11.44 -10.17 7.47
C LYS A 102 -10.06 -9.79 6.96
N SER A 103 -9.78 -8.50 6.72
CA SER A 103 -8.46 -8.06 6.25
C SER A 103 -7.39 -8.29 7.32
N LEU A 104 -7.68 -7.97 8.58
CA LEU A 104 -6.81 -8.26 9.72
C LEU A 104 -6.62 -9.77 9.93
N LYS A 105 -7.69 -10.57 9.83
CA LYS A 105 -7.61 -12.04 9.84
C LYS A 105 -6.83 -12.59 8.66
N GLY A 106 -6.82 -11.92 7.52
CA GLY A 106 -5.93 -12.20 6.39
C GLY A 106 -4.47 -11.83 6.66
N GLY A 107 -4.21 -11.19 7.81
CA GLY A 107 -2.93 -10.68 8.25
C GLY A 107 -2.42 -9.58 7.35
N ARG A 108 -3.29 -8.65 6.96
CA ARG A 108 -2.91 -7.34 6.46
C ARG A 108 -2.75 -6.41 7.65
N ILE A 109 -1.51 -6.30 8.13
CA ILE A 109 -1.17 -5.44 9.27
C ILE A 109 -0.62 -4.14 8.72
N HIS A 110 -1.25 -3.01 9.08
CA HIS A 110 -0.76 -1.71 8.66
C HIS A 110 0.51 -1.37 9.46
N ILE A 111 1.56 -0.96 8.76
CA ILE A 111 2.77 -0.43 9.38
C ILE A 111 2.96 0.99 8.86
N PRO A 112 3.07 2.00 9.74
CA PRO A 112 3.31 3.37 9.31
C PRO A 112 4.61 3.46 8.50
N ASP A 113 4.65 4.39 7.55
CA ASP A 113 5.82 4.67 6.72
C ASP A 113 6.36 3.48 5.91
N SER A 114 5.50 2.48 5.64
CA SER A 114 5.81 1.36 4.77
C SER A 114 5.24 1.57 3.36
N TYR A 115 6.09 1.35 2.33
CA TYR A 115 5.72 1.55 0.92
C TYR A 115 6.31 0.47 0.00
N TYR A 116 5.60 0.13 -1.07
CA TYR A 116 6.20 -0.56 -2.22
C TYR A 116 6.74 0.46 -3.22
N LEU A 117 8.05 0.41 -3.48
CA LEU A 117 8.76 1.32 -4.38
C LEU A 117 9.37 0.55 -5.56
N MET A 118 9.42 1.19 -6.72
CA MET A 118 10.19 0.67 -7.85
C MET A 118 11.68 0.74 -7.49
N ARG A 119 12.38 -0.39 -7.61
CA ARG A 119 13.82 -0.46 -7.35
C ARG A 119 14.59 0.01 -8.59
N ALA A 120 15.60 0.83 -8.38
CA ALA A 120 16.62 1.17 -9.37
C ALA A 120 18.00 0.84 -8.78
N ALA A 121 18.93 0.38 -9.63
CA ALA A 121 20.33 0.26 -9.26
C ALA A 121 20.98 1.65 -9.25
N ASP A 122 21.97 1.88 -8.39
CA ASP A 122 22.77 3.10 -8.41
C ASP A 122 23.76 3.06 -9.59
N PRO A 123 23.59 3.88 -10.64
CA PRO A 123 24.54 3.92 -11.74
C PRO A 123 25.80 4.73 -11.40
N THR A 124 25.78 5.51 -10.31
CA THR A 124 26.87 6.42 -9.93
C THR A 124 27.94 5.74 -9.07
N GLY A 125 27.57 4.64 -8.39
CA GLY A 125 28.47 3.93 -7.48
C GLY A 125 28.81 4.72 -6.22
N ILE A 126 27.98 5.69 -5.82
CA ILE A 126 28.16 6.50 -4.62
C ILE A 126 27.72 5.72 -3.37
N LEU A 127 26.67 4.90 -3.49
CA LEU A 127 26.14 4.13 -2.36
C LEU A 127 27.07 2.96 -2.00
N LYS A 128 27.32 2.76 -0.71
CA LYS A 128 28.01 1.56 -0.20
C LYS A 128 27.10 0.32 -0.28
N SER A 129 27.68 -0.85 -0.03
CA SER A 129 27.01 -2.15 -0.18
C SER A 129 25.72 -2.33 0.62
N ASP A 130 25.55 -1.59 1.73
CA ASP A 130 24.44 -1.66 2.67
C ASP A 130 23.60 -0.37 2.68
N GLU A 131 23.90 0.58 1.80
CA GLU A 131 23.23 1.87 1.72
C GLU A 131 22.18 1.88 0.60
N VAL A 132 21.06 2.58 0.86
CA VAL A 132 19.99 2.80 -0.11
C VAL A 132 19.54 4.25 -0.09
N CYS A 133 19.20 4.82 -1.25
CA CYS A 133 18.61 6.15 -1.37
C CYS A 133 17.11 6.03 -1.61
N ILE A 134 16.29 6.64 -0.75
CA ILE A 134 14.83 6.64 -0.85
C ILE A 134 14.35 8.07 -1.06
N ILE A 135 13.65 8.32 -2.17
CA ILE A 135 13.07 9.63 -2.48
C ILE A 135 11.55 9.48 -2.53
N LEU A 136 10.85 10.10 -1.58
CA LEU A 136 9.38 10.14 -1.54
C LEU A 136 8.91 11.50 -2.07
N TYR A 137 8.48 11.55 -3.33
CA TYR A 137 7.93 12.77 -3.91
C TYR A 137 6.54 13.08 -3.35
N VAL A 138 6.41 14.21 -2.67
CA VAL A 138 5.12 14.83 -2.35
C VAL A 138 4.84 15.89 -3.40
N LEU A 139 3.96 15.61 -4.35
CA LEU A 139 3.49 16.61 -5.30
C LEU A 139 2.56 17.57 -4.53
N VAL A 140 3.12 18.68 -4.04
CA VAL A 140 2.33 19.82 -3.56
C VAL A 140 1.81 20.52 -4.81
N ILE A 141 0.56 20.25 -5.19
CA ILE A 141 -0.14 21.12 -6.13
C ILE A 141 -0.42 22.40 -5.36
N SER A 142 0.51 23.34 -5.36
CA SER A 142 0.18 24.74 -5.13
C SER A 142 -0.61 25.18 -6.35
N SER A 143 -1.93 25.19 -6.22
CA SER A 143 -2.81 25.83 -7.19
C SER A 143 -2.43 27.31 -7.28
N PHE A 144 -1.56 27.66 -8.23
CA PHE A 144 -1.51 29.02 -8.74
C PHE A 144 -2.74 29.19 -9.63
N CYS A 145 -3.82 29.71 -9.05
CA CYS A 145 -4.84 30.37 -9.84
C CYS A 145 -4.22 31.68 -10.33
N ALA A 146 -4.03 31.80 -11.65
CA ALA A 146 -3.83 33.07 -12.31
C ALA A 146 -5.14 33.85 -12.37
#